data_AF-A0A8C9GQT7-F1
#
_entry.id   AF-A0A8C9GQT7-F1
#
_cell.length_a   1.000
_cell.length_b   1.000
_cell.length_c   1.000
_cell.angle_alpha   90.00
_cell.angle_beta   90.00
_cell.angle_gamma   90.00
#
_symmetry.space_group_name_H-M   'P 1'
#
loop_
_entity.id
_entity.type
_entity.pdbx_description
1 polymer ?
#
loop_
_entity_poly.entity_id
_entity_poly.type
_entity_poly.pdbx_seq_one_letter_code
_entity_poly.pdbx_strand_id
1 'polypeptide(L)'
;MRFKFPLMAIVLEIAMIVLFALFVEYEMDQTILQQLNITESADMGKVLELYPLFQDVHVMIFVGFGFLMTFLKKYGFSSVGINLLIAALGLQWGTVVQGILHSQGKKISIGIKNIINADFSTATVLISFGAVLGKTSPTQMLIMTIIEIAVFAGNEYLVGEIFKASDIGASMTIHAFGAYFGLAVAGILYRSGLRRGHKNEESTYYSDLFAMIGTLFLWMFWPSFNSAIAEPGDKQSRAIVNTYFSLAACVVTAFAFSSLVEQRGKLNMVHIQNATLAGGVAVGTCADMAIHPFGSMTIGSIAGLVAVIGYKFLTVCGHAGSCTVFLYRNSSCWRSDYRFNSKVAFLGTAI
;
A
#
# COMPACT_ATOMS: atom_id res chain seq x y z
N MET A 1 -15.11 8.15 -22.29
CA MET A 1 -15.13 6.83 -21.62
C MET A 1 -16.48 6.11 -21.65
N ARG A 2 -17.54 6.70 -22.25
CA ARG A 2 -18.93 6.19 -22.19
C ARG A 2 -19.14 4.71 -22.51
N PHE A 3 -18.32 4.13 -23.40
CA PHE A 3 -18.44 2.72 -23.79
C PHE A 3 -17.23 1.88 -23.34
N LYS A 4 -16.01 2.39 -23.52
CA LYS A 4 -14.78 1.64 -23.20
C LYS A 4 -14.69 1.23 -21.72
N PHE A 5 -15.04 2.14 -20.80
CA PHE A 5 -14.94 1.85 -19.37
C PHE A 5 -16.02 0.86 -18.91
N PRO A 6 -17.33 1.09 -19.17
CA PRO A 6 -18.36 0.14 -18.76
C PRO A 6 -18.17 -1.24 -19.36
N LEU A 7 -17.78 -1.34 -20.64
CA LEU A 7 -17.52 -2.62 -21.28
C LEU A 7 -16.40 -3.39 -20.56
N MET A 8 -15.27 -2.73 -20.26
CA MET A 8 -14.16 -3.36 -19.52
C MET A 8 -14.61 -3.82 -18.13
N ALA A 9 -15.29 -2.95 -17.37
CA ALA A 9 -15.75 -3.28 -16.03
C ALA A 9 -16.72 -4.47 -16.02
N ILE A 10 -17.71 -4.48 -16.92
CA ILE A 10 -18.69 -5.57 -17.01
C ILE A 10 -18.02 -6.88 -17.45
N VAL A 11 -17.11 -6.84 -18.42
CA VAL A 11 -16.40 -8.04 -18.87
C VAL A 11 -15.53 -8.61 -17.75
N LEU A 12 -14.81 -7.76 -17.01
CA LEU A 12 -14.00 -8.21 -15.87
C LEU A 12 -14.87 -8.80 -14.77
N GLU A 13 -15.99 -8.16 -14.42
CA GLU A 13 -16.91 -8.67 -13.39
C GLU A 13 -17.52 -10.03 -13.79
N ILE A 14 -17.98 -10.18 -15.04
CA ILE A 14 -18.46 -11.48 -15.55
C ILE A 14 -17.35 -12.53 -15.46
N ALA A 15 -16.11 -12.17 -15.81
CA ALA A 15 -14.98 -13.07 -15.70
C ALA A 15 -14.71 -13.48 -14.24
N MET A 16 -14.78 -12.54 -13.28
CA MET A 16 -14.64 -12.85 -11.85
C MET A 16 -15.74 -13.80 -11.38
N ILE A 17 -17.00 -13.55 -11.73
CA ILE A 17 -18.12 -14.46 -11.37
C ILE A 17 -17.88 -15.87 -11.90
N VAL A 18 -17.44 -16.01 -13.16
CA VAL A 18 -17.13 -17.32 -13.75
C VAL A 18 -15.96 -17.99 -13.03
N LEU A 19 -14.90 -17.24 -12.71
CA LEU A 19 -13.74 -17.79 -11.99
C LEU A 19 -14.11 -18.23 -10.57
N PHE A 20 -14.90 -17.44 -9.85
CA PHE A 20 -15.42 -17.82 -8.52
C PHE A 20 -16.28 -19.07 -8.60
N ALA A 21 -17.20 -19.15 -9.57
CA ALA A 21 -18.05 -20.33 -9.74
C ALA A 21 -17.26 -21.62 -10.06
N LEU A 22 -16.11 -21.50 -10.73
CA LEU A 22 -15.27 -22.64 -11.10
C LEU A 22 -14.29 -23.06 -10.01
N PHE A 23 -13.70 -22.08 -9.31
CA PHE A 23 -12.53 -22.30 -8.46
C PHE A 23 -12.73 -21.99 -6.98
N VAL A 24 -13.76 -21.24 -6.58
CA VAL A 24 -13.93 -20.79 -5.20
C VAL A 24 -15.11 -21.51 -4.54
N GLU A 25 -14.86 -22.07 -3.35
CA GLU A 25 -15.88 -22.67 -2.49
C GLU A 25 -15.77 -22.09 -1.09
N TYR A 26 -16.87 -22.09 -0.34
CA TYR A 26 -16.80 -21.80 1.09
C TYR A 26 -15.87 -22.81 1.76
N GLU A 27 -15.06 -22.32 2.71
CA GLU A 27 -14.44 -23.22 3.67
C GLU A 27 -15.55 -24.06 4.29
N MET A 28 -15.53 -25.36 3.99
CA MET A 28 -16.64 -26.25 4.27
C MET A 28 -16.84 -26.25 5.78
N ASP A 29 -17.95 -25.66 6.23
CA ASP A 29 -18.37 -25.72 7.62
C ASP A 29 -18.36 -27.20 8.00
N GLN A 30 -17.74 -27.53 9.12
CA GLN A 30 -17.49 -28.90 9.54
C GLN A 30 -18.78 -29.72 9.77
N THR A 31 -19.95 -29.24 9.38
CA THR A 31 -21.22 -29.96 9.39
C THR A 31 -21.19 -31.26 8.57
N ILE A 32 -20.29 -31.41 7.59
CA ILE A 32 -20.03 -32.71 6.92
C ILE A 32 -18.96 -33.54 7.66
N LEU A 33 -18.02 -32.90 8.37
CA LEU A 33 -17.05 -33.57 9.26
C LEU A 33 -17.65 -33.93 10.63
N GLN A 34 -18.85 -33.47 10.93
CA GLN A 34 -19.63 -33.82 12.13
C GLN A 34 -20.13 -35.27 12.07
N GLN A 35 -20.06 -35.90 10.89
CA GLN A 35 -20.12 -37.36 10.74
C GLN A 35 -18.83 -38.08 11.19
N LEU A 36 -17.75 -37.36 11.55
CA LEU A 36 -16.42 -37.89 11.88
C LEU A 36 -15.85 -37.46 13.25
N ASN A 37 -16.65 -36.84 14.13
CA ASN A 37 -16.37 -36.76 15.58
C ASN A 37 -15.01 -36.11 15.97
N ILE A 38 -14.76 -34.87 15.54
CA ILE A 38 -13.57 -34.07 15.96
C ILE A 38 -14.02 -32.67 16.45
N THR A 39 -13.37 -32.21 17.53
CA THR A 39 -13.63 -31.07 18.44
C THR A 39 -14.04 -29.71 17.84
N GLU A 40 -15.27 -29.26 18.15
CA GLU A 40 -15.94 -28.01 17.74
C GLU A 40 -15.34 -26.68 18.27
N SER A 41 -14.38 -26.67 19.20
CA SER A 41 -14.00 -25.43 19.91
C SER A 41 -12.91 -24.57 19.26
N ALA A 42 -12.12 -25.11 18.33
CA ALA A 42 -10.92 -24.42 17.82
C ALA A 42 -11.17 -23.57 16.56
N ASP A 43 -12.17 -23.93 15.74
CA ASP A 43 -12.37 -23.30 14.42
C ASP A 43 -13.21 -22.01 14.50
N MET A 44 -14.28 -22.03 15.30
CA MET A 44 -15.04 -20.81 15.64
C MET A 44 -14.17 -19.78 16.36
N GLY A 45 -13.24 -20.23 17.20
CA GLY A 45 -12.27 -19.36 17.88
C GLY A 45 -11.39 -18.59 16.90
N LYS A 46 -10.90 -19.24 15.84
CA LYS A 46 -10.06 -18.59 14.81
C LYS A 46 -10.80 -17.55 13.99
N VAL A 47 -12.07 -17.80 13.64
CA VAL A 47 -12.89 -16.82 12.91
C VAL A 47 -13.13 -15.58 13.78
N LEU A 48 -13.47 -15.78 15.06
CA LEU A 48 -13.66 -14.70 16.04
C LEU A 48 -12.37 -13.90 16.29
N GLU A 49 -11.20 -14.53 16.21
CA GLU A 49 -9.90 -13.88 16.40
C GLU A 49 -9.41 -13.10 15.17
N LEU A 50 -9.60 -13.63 13.95
CA LEU A 50 -9.09 -13.01 12.72
C LEU A 50 -10.01 -11.93 12.15
N TYR A 51 -11.32 -12.02 12.39
CA TYR A 51 -12.29 -11.08 11.80
C TYR A 51 -12.03 -9.61 12.19
N PRO A 52 -11.70 -9.26 13.46
CA PRO A 52 -11.34 -7.88 13.80
C PRO A 52 -10.10 -7.36 13.06
N LEU A 53 -9.06 -8.21 12.92
CA LEU A 53 -7.85 -7.86 12.19
C LEU A 53 -8.15 -7.65 10.70
N PHE A 54 -9.02 -8.47 10.13
CA PHE A 54 -9.56 -8.25 8.79
C PHE A 54 -10.25 -6.88 8.68
N GLN A 55 -11.15 -6.54 9.59
CA GLN A 55 -11.88 -5.26 9.54
C GLN A 55 -10.92 -4.07 9.55
N ASP A 56 -9.88 -4.11 10.39
CA ASP A 56 -8.86 -3.08 10.48
C ASP A 56 -8.11 -2.92 9.14
N VAL A 57 -7.62 -4.03 8.57
CA VAL A 57 -6.94 -4.03 7.26
C VAL A 57 -7.87 -3.53 6.16
N HIS A 58 -9.12 -3.98 6.15
CA HIS A 58 -10.11 -3.57 5.17
C HIS A 58 -10.38 -2.06 5.25
N VAL A 59 -10.47 -1.48 6.45
CA VAL A 59 -10.60 -0.03 6.62
C VAL A 59 -9.37 0.71 6.09
N MET A 60 -8.16 0.16 6.25
CA MET A 60 -6.94 0.73 5.65
C MET A 60 -7.04 0.79 4.11
N ILE A 61 -7.58 -0.24 3.46
CA ILE A 61 -7.74 -0.29 2.00
C ILE A 61 -8.72 0.77 1.49
N PHE A 62 -9.91 0.86 2.10
CA PHE A 62 -10.98 1.72 1.58
C PHE A 62 -10.91 3.15 2.10
N VAL A 63 -10.70 3.34 3.40
CA VAL A 63 -10.66 4.65 4.05
C VAL A 63 -9.24 5.18 4.11
N GLY A 64 -8.29 4.36 4.55
CA GLY A 64 -6.89 4.75 4.72
C GLY A 64 -6.27 5.29 3.43
N PHE A 65 -6.03 4.41 2.46
CA PHE A 65 -5.50 4.79 1.14
C PHE A 65 -6.44 5.74 0.39
N GLY A 66 -7.75 5.46 0.41
CA GLY A 66 -8.76 6.22 -0.32
C GLY A 66 -8.77 7.70 0.06
N PHE A 67 -8.80 8.02 1.36
CA PHE A 67 -8.76 9.39 1.83
C PHE A 67 -7.35 9.99 1.79
N LEU A 68 -6.28 9.24 2.07
CA LEU A 68 -4.90 9.76 2.01
C LEU A 68 -4.62 10.42 0.66
N MET A 69 -5.08 9.80 -0.43
CA MET A 69 -4.90 10.31 -1.80
C MET A 69 -5.81 11.50 -2.17
N THR A 70 -6.68 11.98 -1.27
CA THR A 70 -7.58 13.12 -1.54
C THR A 70 -6.90 14.49 -1.40
N PHE A 71 -5.61 14.53 -1.03
CA PHE A 71 -4.86 15.78 -0.86
C PHE A 71 -4.87 16.67 -2.12
N LEU A 72 -4.96 16.08 -3.32
CA LEU A 72 -5.06 16.79 -4.59
C LEU A 72 -6.40 17.53 -4.71
N LYS A 73 -6.34 18.87 -4.64
CA LYS A 73 -7.53 19.72 -4.45
C LYS A 73 -8.64 19.61 -5.52
N LYS A 74 -8.30 19.13 -6.72
CA LYS A 74 -9.24 18.93 -7.85
C LYS A 74 -9.38 17.47 -8.28
N TYR A 75 -8.87 16.54 -7.48
CA TYR A 75 -8.89 15.12 -7.82
C TYR A 75 -9.57 14.25 -6.75
N GLY A 76 -10.04 14.81 -5.63
CA GLY A 76 -10.62 14.06 -4.50
C GLY A 76 -11.67 13.01 -4.88
N PHE A 77 -12.64 13.33 -5.75
CA PHE A 77 -13.64 12.35 -6.21
C PHE A 77 -13.00 11.18 -6.97
N SER A 78 -12.01 11.47 -7.81
CA SER A 78 -11.29 10.43 -8.54
C SER A 78 -10.35 9.65 -7.62
N SER A 79 -9.72 10.28 -6.63
CA SER A 79 -8.89 9.57 -5.64
C SER A 79 -9.70 8.49 -4.92
N VAL A 80 -10.77 8.87 -4.21
CA VAL A 80 -11.54 7.90 -3.42
C VAL A 80 -12.38 6.97 -4.30
N GLY A 81 -12.93 7.47 -5.41
CA GLY A 81 -13.77 6.66 -6.31
C GLY A 81 -12.99 5.63 -7.12
N ILE A 82 -11.78 5.98 -7.59
CA ILE A 82 -10.91 5.01 -8.28
C ILE A 82 -10.27 4.06 -7.28
N ASN A 83 -9.93 4.51 -6.06
CA ASN A 83 -9.50 3.62 -4.97
C ASN A 83 -10.55 2.54 -4.70
N LEU A 84 -11.82 2.93 -4.53
CA LEU A 84 -12.94 2.01 -4.35
C LEU A 84 -13.04 1.00 -5.50
N LEU A 85 -12.90 1.47 -6.74
CA LEU A 85 -12.93 0.61 -7.92
C LEU A 85 -11.78 -0.40 -7.97
N ILE A 86 -10.55 0.07 -7.70
CA ILE A 86 -9.35 -0.78 -7.63
C ILE A 86 -9.53 -1.82 -6.53
N ALA A 87 -10.00 -1.42 -5.35
CA ALA A 87 -10.21 -2.32 -4.23
C ALA A 87 -11.27 -3.37 -4.55
N ALA A 88 -12.44 -2.97 -5.05
CA ALA A 88 -13.51 -3.91 -5.38
C ALA A 88 -13.08 -4.98 -6.41
N LEU A 89 -12.29 -4.60 -7.42
CA LEU A 89 -11.73 -5.57 -8.37
C LEU A 89 -10.59 -6.39 -7.75
N GLY A 90 -9.71 -5.72 -7.00
CA GLY A 90 -8.50 -6.30 -6.41
C GLY A 90 -8.81 -7.41 -5.42
N LEU A 91 -9.85 -7.26 -4.60
CA LEU A 91 -10.26 -8.29 -3.65
C LEU A 91 -10.70 -9.58 -4.35
N GLN A 92 -11.50 -9.45 -5.41
CA GLN A 92 -11.96 -10.60 -6.19
C GLN A 92 -10.78 -11.27 -6.90
N TRP A 93 -9.97 -10.48 -7.60
CA TRP A 93 -8.88 -11.00 -8.39
C TRP A 93 -7.74 -11.58 -7.52
N GLY A 94 -7.38 -10.90 -6.43
CA GLY A 94 -6.40 -11.36 -5.45
C GLY A 94 -6.78 -12.70 -4.85
N THR A 95 -8.05 -12.88 -4.44
CA THR A 95 -8.58 -14.15 -3.94
C THR A 95 -8.34 -15.28 -4.94
N VAL A 96 -8.65 -15.05 -6.22
CA VAL A 96 -8.50 -16.08 -7.27
C VAL A 96 -7.03 -16.37 -7.54
N VAL A 97 -6.19 -15.36 -7.78
CA VAL A 97 -4.79 -15.56 -8.18
C VAL A 97 -3.99 -16.20 -7.05
N GLN A 98 -4.07 -15.66 -5.84
CA GLN A 98 -3.36 -16.23 -4.68
C GLN A 98 -3.92 -17.61 -4.38
N GLY A 99 -5.25 -17.79 -4.47
CA GLY A 99 -5.87 -19.09 -4.28
C GLY A 99 -5.36 -20.13 -5.27
N ILE A 100 -5.25 -19.83 -6.56
CA ILE A 100 -4.71 -20.76 -7.58
C ILE A 100 -3.26 -21.16 -7.26
N LEU A 101 -2.41 -20.19 -6.88
CA LEU A 101 -1.00 -20.46 -6.58
C LEU A 101 -0.82 -21.32 -5.32
N HIS A 102 -1.60 -21.08 -4.27
CA HIS A 102 -1.48 -21.82 -3.01
C HIS A 102 -2.24 -23.15 -3.01
N SER A 103 -3.32 -23.28 -3.80
CA SER A 103 -4.13 -24.51 -3.88
C SER A 103 -3.53 -25.60 -4.78
N GLN A 104 -2.42 -25.31 -5.50
CA GLN A 104 -1.78 -26.23 -6.45
C GLN A 104 -2.78 -26.84 -7.47
N GLY A 105 -3.81 -26.09 -7.86
CA GLY A 105 -4.83 -26.53 -8.82
C GLY A 105 -6.04 -27.25 -8.22
N LYS A 106 -6.17 -27.30 -6.88
CA LYS A 106 -7.42 -27.68 -6.20
C LYS A 106 -8.37 -26.49 -6.09
N LYS A 107 -9.61 -26.74 -5.67
CA LYS A 107 -10.55 -25.66 -5.36
C LYS A 107 -10.05 -24.82 -4.17
N ILE A 108 -10.35 -23.52 -4.22
CA ILE A 108 -9.97 -22.50 -3.25
C ILE A 108 -11.05 -22.44 -2.18
N SER A 109 -10.75 -22.94 -0.98
CA SER A 109 -11.61 -22.74 0.19
C SER A 109 -11.43 -21.32 0.72
N ILE A 110 -12.49 -20.51 0.70
CA ILE A 110 -12.43 -19.11 1.14
C ILE A 110 -12.71 -19.00 2.65
N GLY A 111 -11.70 -18.57 3.40
CA GLY A 111 -11.80 -18.17 4.80
C GLY A 111 -11.31 -16.74 5.02
N ILE A 112 -11.39 -16.24 6.27
CA ILE A 112 -11.00 -14.85 6.61
C ILE A 112 -9.54 -14.54 6.25
N LYS A 113 -8.63 -15.52 6.42
CA LYS A 113 -7.22 -15.36 6.03
C LYS A 113 -7.04 -15.12 4.53
N ASN A 114 -7.83 -15.78 3.69
CA ASN A 114 -7.79 -15.57 2.24
C ASN A 114 -8.25 -14.15 1.88
N ILE A 115 -9.27 -13.64 2.58
CA ILE A 115 -9.78 -12.28 2.38
C ILE A 115 -8.72 -11.24 2.81
N ILE A 116 -8.05 -11.44 3.94
CA ILE A 116 -6.92 -10.60 4.38
C ILE A 116 -5.80 -10.58 3.34
N ASN A 117 -5.42 -11.74 2.81
CA ASN A 117 -4.39 -11.81 1.77
C ASN A 117 -4.82 -11.09 0.48
N ALA A 118 -6.11 -11.14 0.13
CA ALA A 118 -6.64 -10.40 -0.99
C ALA A 118 -6.58 -8.87 -0.75
N ASP A 119 -6.88 -8.41 0.47
CA ASP A 119 -6.66 -7.01 0.88
C ASP A 119 -5.18 -6.62 0.76
N PHE A 120 -4.23 -7.48 1.15
CA PHE A 120 -2.79 -7.25 0.99
C PHE A 120 -2.33 -7.12 -0.46
N SER A 121 -2.80 -8.01 -1.35
CA SER A 121 -2.53 -7.89 -2.78
C SER A 121 -3.12 -6.59 -3.36
N THR A 122 -4.28 -6.17 -2.85
CA THR A 122 -4.93 -4.91 -3.24
C THR A 122 -4.15 -3.70 -2.74
N ALA A 123 -3.64 -3.73 -1.50
CA ALA A 123 -2.82 -2.67 -0.92
C ALA A 123 -1.62 -2.34 -1.82
N THR A 124 -1.00 -3.37 -2.38
CA THR A 124 0.11 -3.23 -3.34
C THR A 124 -0.28 -2.35 -4.53
N VAL A 125 -1.43 -2.60 -5.14
CA VAL A 125 -1.94 -1.80 -6.27
C VAL A 125 -2.27 -0.37 -5.85
N LEU A 126 -2.77 -0.17 -4.62
CA LEU A 126 -3.07 1.16 -4.09
C LEU A 126 -1.79 1.98 -3.83
N ILE A 127 -0.69 1.33 -3.44
CA ILE A 127 0.64 1.96 -3.36
C ILE A 127 1.10 2.39 -4.77
N SER A 128 0.99 1.50 -5.77
CA SER A 128 1.28 1.84 -7.16
C SER A 128 0.39 2.96 -7.70
N PHE A 129 -0.89 2.97 -7.32
CA PHE A 129 -1.83 4.02 -7.70
C PHE A 129 -1.38 5.39 -7.20
N GLY A 130 -0.79 5.47 -5.99
CA GLY A 130 -0.17 6.69 -5.48
C GLY A 130 0.85 7.32 -6.44
N ALA A 131 1.70 6.52 -7.07
CA ALA A 131 2.73 6.99 -8.01
C ALA A 131 2.14 7.55 -9.32
N VAL A 132 1.01 7.00 -9.77
CA VAL A 132 0.32 7.38 -11.01
C VAL A 132 -0.94 8.23 -10.79
N LEU A 133 -1.19 8.65 -9.55
CA LEU A 133 -2.38 9.40 -9.15
C LEU A 133 -2.54 10.67 -9.99
N GLY A 134 -3.75 10.91 -10.50
CA GLY A 134 -4.06 12.05 -11.36
C GLY A 134 -3.57 11.95 -12.80
N LYS A 135 -2.85 10.88 -13.18
CA LYS A 135 -2.24 10.71 -14.52
C LYS A 135 -2.88 9.59 -15.34
N THR A 136 -3.61 8.69 -14.69
CA THR A 136 -4.26 7.51 -15.29
C THR A 136 -5.79 7.62 -15.28
N SER A 137 -6.42 6.92 -16.23
CA SER A 137 -7.88 6.76 -16.30
C SER A 137 -8.36 5.54 -15.50
N PRO A 138 -9.64 5.47 -15.09
CA PRO A 138 -10.19 4.29 -14.43
C PRO A 138 -9.98 2.98 -15.22
N THR A 139 -10.08 3.03 -16.54
CA THR A 139 -9.81 1.85 -17.40
C THR A 139 -8.35 1.41 -17.32
N GLN A 140 -7.39 2.34 -17.28
CA GLN A 140 -5.98 1.99 -17.10
C GLN A 140 -5.73 1.39 -15.71
N MET A 141 -6.44 1.86 -14.69
CA MET A 141 -6.34 1.29 -13.36
C MET A 141 -6.89 -0.14 -13.29
N LEU A 142 -8.02 -0.45 -13.93
CA LEU A 142 -8.51 -1.84 -14.02
C LEU A 142 -7.47 -2.78 -14.64
N ILE A 143 -6.80 -2.34 -15.72
CA ILE A 143 -5.75 -3.11 -16.39
C ILE A 143 -4.54 -3.29 -15.47
N MET A 144 -4.11 -2.21 -14.81
CA MET A 144 -2.98 -2.24 -13.88
C MET A 144 -3.26 -3.19 -12.72
N THR A 145 -4.46 -3.15 -12.12
CA THR A 145 -4.88 -4.06 -11.04
C THR A 145 -4.76 -5.53 -11.43
N ILE A 146 -5.24 -5.92 -12.61
CA ILE A 146 -5.16 -7.31 -13.07
C ILE A 146 -3.70 -7.76 -13.24
N ILE A 147 -2.88 -6.95 -13.90
CA ILE A 147 -1.48 -7.29 -14.17
C ILE A 147 -0.67 -7.31 -12.87
N GLU A 148 -0.78 -6.26 -12.06
CA GLU A 148 0.02 -6.08 -10.86
C GLU A 148 -0.25 -7.16 -9.82
N ILE A 149 -1.51 -7.51 -9.56
CA ILE A 149 -1.85 -8.60 -8.61
C ILE A 149 -1.31 -9.95 -9.10
N ALA A 150 -1.35 -10.23 -10.40
CA ALA A 150 -0.79 -11.45 -10.95
C ALA A 150 0.74 -11.54 -10.74
N VAL A 151 1.45 -10.43 -10.96
CA VAL A 151 2.90 -10.34 -10.73
C VAL A 151 3.23 -10.37 -9.24
N PHE A 152 2.46 -9.65 -8.42
CA PHE A 152 2.58 -9.64 -6.96
C PHE A 152 2.48 -11.06 -6.41
N ALA A 153 1.48 -11.84 -6.82
CA ALA A 153 1.29 -13.19 -6.29
C ALA A 153 2.45 -14.13 -6.68
N GLY A 154 3.00 -13.98 -7.88
CA GLY A 154 4.23 -14.68 -8.27
C GLY A 154 5.45 -14.27 -7.45
N ASN A 155 5.59 -12.96 -7.15
CA ASN A 155 6.65 -12.43 -6.30
C ASN A 155 6.52 -12.89 -4.84
N GLU A 156 5.31 -12.87 -4.29
CA GLU A 156 4.98 -13.39 -2.96
C GLU A 156 5.36 -14.87 -2.84
N TYR A 157 4.97 -15.69 -3.83
CA TYR A 157 5.35 -17.10 -3.87
C TYR A 157 6.87 -17.28 -3.95
N LEU A 158 7.58 -16.50 -4.77
CA LEU A 158 9.04 -16.58 -4.86
C LEU A 158 9.72 -16.24 -3.52
N VAL A 159 9.30 -15.13 -2.88
CA VAL A 159 9.91 -14.65 -1.64
C VAL A 159 9.59 -15.59 -0.46
N GLY A 160 8.31 -15.95 -0.29
CA GLY A 160 7.85 -16.76 0.83
C GLY A 160 8.15 -18.25 0.66
N GLU A 161 7.85 -18.83 -0.50
CA GLU A 161 7.93 -20.29 -0.69
C GLU A 161 9.26 -20.77 -1.25
N ILE A 162 9.92 -20.01 -2.12
CA ILE A 162 11.20 -20.43 -2.71
C ILE A 162 12.39 -19.92 -1.90
N PHE A 163 12.46 -18.62 -1.64
CA PHE A 163 13.57 -18.03 -0.87
C PHE A 163 13.45 -18.23 0.63
N LYS A 164 12.27 -18.62 1.13
CA LYS A 164 11.99 -18.79 2.56
C LYS A 164 12.33 -17.53 3.38
N ALA A 165 12.16 -16.35 2.78
CA ALA A 165 12.40 -15.09 3.45
C ALA A 165 11.23 -14.77 4.40
N SER A 166 11.54 -14.16 5.55
CA SER A 166 10.54 -13.62 6.46
C SER A 166 10.15 -12.22 5.99
N ASP A 167 8.85 -11.92 5.96
CA ASP A 167 8.34 -10.59 5.63
C ASP A 167 6.93 -10.36 6.20
N ILE A 168 6.77 -10.43 7.52
CA ILE A 168 5.45 -10.61 8.12
C ILE A 168 4.47 -9.46 7.89
N GLY A 169 4.96 -8.22 7.94
CA GLY A 169 4.23 -7.00 7.59
C GLY A 169 4.50 -6.51 6.17
N ALA A 170 5.09 -7.38 5.33
CA ALA A 170 5.22 -7.17 3.89
C ALA A 170 5.96 -5.88 3.45
N SER A 171 7.03 -5.50 4.16
CA SER A 171 7.87 -4.36 3.75
C SER A 171 8.48 -4.59 2.36
N MET A 172 8.78 -5.85 2.00
CA MET A 172 9.34 -6.20 0.70
C MET A 172 8.24 -6.54 -0.31
N THR A 173 7.35 -7.48 0.02
CA THR A 173 6.39 -8.05 -0.94
C THR A 173 5.25 -7.11 -1.31
N ILE A 174 4.80 -6.24 -0.38
CA ILE A 174 3.76 -5.23 -0.65
C ILE A 174 4.40 -3.87 -0.89
N HIS A 175 5.10 -3.33 0.11
CA HIS A 175 5.47 -1.91 0.09
C HIS A 175 6.56 -1.61 -0.93
N ALA A 176 7.72 -2.27 -0.86
CA ALA A 176 8.78 -2.06 -1.83
C ALA A 176 8.34 -2.48 -3.24
N PHE A 177 7.71 -3.64 -3.39
CA PHE A 177 7.22 -4.09 -4.69
C PHE A 177 6.24 -3.11 -5.34
N GLY A 178 5.16 -2.72 -4.65
CA GLY A 178 4.15 -1.80 -5.20
C GLY A 178 4.75 -0.42 -5.48
N ALA A 179 5.63 0.06 -4.60
CA ALA A 179 6.35 1.30 -4.81
C ALA A 179 7.16 1.32 -6.12
N TYR A 180 8.01 0.32 -6.32
CA TYR A 180 8.86 0.25 -7.52
C TYR A 180 8.06 -0.10 -8.77
N PHE A 181 7.00 -0.92 -8.65
CA PHE A 181 6.08 -1.18 -9.75
C PHE A 181 5.39 0.11 -10.21
N GLY A 182 4.80 0.86 -9.28
CA GLY A 182 4.16 2.14 -9.55
C GLY A 182 5.11 3.18 -10.15
N LEU A 183 6.34 3.28 -9.65
CA LEU A 183 7.38 4.15 -10.22
C LEU A 183 7.74 3.74 -11.66
N ALA A 184 7.89 2.44 -11.92
CA ALA A 184 8.16 1.94 -13.27
C ALA A 184 7.01 2.29 -14.24
N VAL A 185 5.77 2.10 -13.82
CA VAL A 185 4.59 2.50 -14.60
C VAL A 185 4.56 4.03 -14.81
N ALA A 186 4.82 4.82 -13.78
CA ALA A 186 4.90 6.29 -13.88
C ALA A 186 6.01 6.75 -14.83
N GLY A 187 7.15 6.06 -14.85
CA GLY A 187 8.26 6.28 -15.78
C GLY A 187 7.88 5.99 -17.23
N ILE A 188 7.21 4.86 -17.48
CA ILE A 188 6.73 4.48 -18.83
C ILE A 188 5.65 5.44 -19.32
N LEU A 189 4.72 5.85 -18.43
CA LEU A 189 3.63 6.78 -18.74
C LEU A 189 4.05 8.25 -18.71
N TYR A 190 5.35 8.54 -18.64
CA TYR A 190 5.86 9.89 -18.56
C TYR A 190 5.36 10.76 -19.71
N ARG A 191 4.98 12.00 -19.38
CA ARG A 191 4.61 13.03 -20.35
C ARG A 191 5.58 14.20 -20.22
N SER A 192 6.34 14.48 -21.28
CA SER A 192 7.31 15.59 -21.30
C SER A 192 6.68 16.95 -20.97
N GLY A 193 5.42 17.16 -21.37
CA GLY A 193 4.64 18.36 -21.03
C GLY A 193 4.37 18.56 -19.53
N LEU A 194 4.54 17.53 -18.71
CA LEU A 194 4.39 17.59 -17.24
C LEU A 194 5.73 17.70 -16.51
N ARG A 195 6.85 17.95 -17.22
CA ARG A 195 8.19 18.08 -16.61
C ARG A 195 8.25 19.15 -15.51
N ARG A 196 7.46 20.22 -15.64
CA ARG A 196 7.39 21.33 -14.67
C ARG A 196 6.25 21.16 -13.65
N GLY A 197 5.66 19.97 -13.54
CA GLY A 197 4.47 19.71 -12.74
C GLY A 197 3.18 20.19 -13.42
N HIS A 198 2.04 19.79 -12.88
CA HIS A 198 0.74 20.28 -13.33
C HIS A 198 0.21 21.40 -12.42
N LYS A 199 -0.43 22.43 -12.98
CA LYS A 199 -0.97 23.56 -12.19
C LYS A 199 -2.00 23.20 -11.11
N ASN A 200 -2.58 21.99 -11.17
CA ASN A 200 -3.55 21.49 -10.18
C ASN A 200 -2.92 20.44 -9.24
N GLU A 201 -1.62 20.19 -9.34
CA GLU A 201 -0.85 19.30 -8.45
C GLU A 201 -0.52 20.03 -7.15
N GLU A 202 -1.56 20.36 -6.40
CA GLU A 202 -1.52 21.18 -5.20
C GLU A 202 -2.66 20.79 -4.25
N SER A 203 -2.51 21.10 -2.97
CA SER A 203 -3.50 20.87 -1.94
C SER A 203 -4.22 22.16 -1.52
N THR A 204 -5.22 22.01 -0.67
CA THR A 204 -5.95 23.08 0.02
C THR A 204 -6.15 22.66 1.46
N TYR A 205 -6.50 23.61 2.34
CA TYR A 205 -6.80 23.31 3.74
C TYR A 205 -7.78 22.14 3.91
N TYR A 206 -8.89 22.15 3.17
CA TYR A 206 -9.90 21.08 3.26
C TYR A 206 -9.41 19.76 2.67
N SER A 207 -8.72 19.77 1.53
CA SER A 207 -8.20 18.52 0.95
C SER A 207 -7.11 17.89 1.82
N ASP A 208 -6.31 18.71 2.51
CA ASP A 208 -5.32 18.24 3.48
C ASP A 208 -5.97 17.67 4.75
N LEU A 209 -7.06 18.27 5.23
CA LEU A 209 -7.84 17.71 6.34
C LEU A 209 -8.47 16.37 5.96
N PHE A 210 -9.01 16.22 4.76
CA PHE A 210 -9.52 14.94 4.28
C PHE A 210 -8.41 13.90 4.14
N ALA A 211 -7.23 14.27 3.64
CA ALA A 211 -6.07 13.37 3.57
C ALA A 211 -5.60 12.89 4.95
N MET A 212 -5.70 13.73 5.97
CA MET A 212 -5.40 13.34 7.35
C MET A 212 -6.34 12.27 7.89
N ILE A 213 -7.59 12.17 7.42
CA ILE A 213 -8.47 11.06 7.78
C ILE A 213 -7.82 9.74 7.36
N GLY A 214 -7.38 9.66 6.09
CA GLY A 214 -6.69 8.48 5.59
C GLY A 214 -5.40 8.17 6.37
N THR A 215 -4.60 9.20 6.67
CA THR A 215 -3.39 9.05 7.49
C THR A 215 -3.70 8.43 8.85
N LEU A 216 -4.70 8.92 9.56
CA LEU A 216 -5.03 8.44 10.92
C LEU A 216 -5.56 7.01 10.89
N PHE A 217 -6.41 6.65 9.94
CA PHE A 217 -6.90 5.27 9.81
C PHE A 217 -5.79 4.30 9.45
N LEU A 218 -4.86 4.68 8.56
CA LEU A 218 -3.66 3.88 8.29
C LEU A 218 -2.82 3.71 9.55
N TRP A 219 -2.53 4.81 10.26
CA TRP A 219 -1.68 4.81 11.44
C TRP A 219 -2.26 3.94 12.57
N MET A 220 -3.56 4.08 12.86
CA MET A 220 -4.22 3.37 13.96
C MET A 220 -4.32 1.86 13.73
N PHE A 221 -4.53 1.44 12.47
CA PHE A 221 -4.76 0.04 12.12
C PHE A 221 -3.53 -0.70 11.58
N TRP A 222 -2.41 -0.01 11.40
CA TRP A 222 -1.15 -0.64 11.00
C TRP A 222 -0.67 -1.78 11.91
N PRO A 223 -0.82 -1.70 13.26
CA PRO A 223 -0.47 -2.83 14.12
C PRO A 223 -1.21 -4.11 13.73
N SER A 224 -2.50 -4.01 13.38
CA SER A 224 -3.30 -5.12 12.85
C SER A 224 -2.79 -5.59 11.50
N PHE A 225 -2.45 -4.67 10.59
CA PHE A 225 -1.86 -5.01 9.28
C PHE A 225 -0.59 -5.86 9.41
N ASN A 226 0.36 -5.42 10.24
CA ASN A 226 1.63 -6.14 10.41
C ASN A 226 1.50 -7.45 11.22
N SER A 227 0.36 -7.67 11.90
CA SER A 227 0.13 -8.84 12.74
C SER A 227 -0.91 -9.82 12.19
N ALA A 228 -1.65 -9.46 11.13
CA ALA A 228 -2.82 -10.20 10.67
C ALA A 228 -2.51 -11.66 10.26
N ILE A 229 -1.31 -11.89 9.73
CA ILE A 229 -0.85 -13.23 9.31
C ILE A 229 0.27 -13.79 10.18
N ALA A 230 0.63 -13.10 11.28
CA ALA A 230 1.58 -13.58 12.26
C ALA A 230 1.03 -14.80 13.02
N GLU A 231 1.91 -15.70 13.46
CA GLU A 231 1.48 -16.84 14.27
C GLU A 231 0.81 -16.31 15.56
N PRO A 232 -0.39 -16.81 15.91
CA PRO A 232 -1.11 -16.40 17.11
C PRO A 232 -0.27 -16.57 18.39
N GLY A 233 -0.53 -15.71 19.38
CA GLY A 233 0.22 -15.66 20.64
C GLY A 233 1.39 -14.67 20.57
N ASP A 234 2.58 -15.10 20.95
CA ASP A 234 3.70 -14.19 21.20
C ASP A 234 4.19 -13.45 19.94
N LYS A 235 4.21 -14.10 18.76
CA LYS A 235 4.64 -13.46 17.51
C LYS A 235 3.68 -12.35 17.09
N GLN A 236 2.38 -12.64 17.11
CA GLN A 236 1.35 -11.65 16.82
C GLN A 236 1.38 -10.48 17.82
N SER A 237 1.50 -10.75 19.13
CA SER A 237 1.63 -9.71 20.15
C SER A 237 2.87 -8.84 19.93
N ARG A 238 4.02 -9.44 19.60
CA ARG A 238 5.23 -8.69 19.25
C ARG A 238 5.05 -7.83 18.01
N ALA A 239 4.40 -8.34 16.96
CA ALA A 239 4.11 -7.58 15.74
C ALA A 239 3.29 -6.32 16.04
N ILE A 240 2.27 -6.45 16.89
CA ILE A 240 1.44 -5.32 17.34
C ILE A 240 2.30 -4.29 18.10
N VAL A 241 3.03 -4.74 19.14
CA VAL A 241 3.80 -3.85 20.03
C VAL A 241 4.95 -3.17 19.28
N ASN A 242 5.70 -3.90 18.45
CA ASN A 242 6.79 -3.34 17.66
C ASN A 242 6.27 -2.33 16.64
N THR A 243 5.16 -2.62 15.97
CA THR A 243 4.55 -1.68 15.01
C THR A 243 4.06 -0.41 15.69
N TYR A 244 3.38 -0.56 16.83
CA TYR A 244 2.89 0.57 17.63
C TYR A 244 4.02 1.53 18.04
N PHE A 245 5.10 1.01 18.62
CA PHE A 245 6.21 1.85 19.08
C PHE A 245 7.05 2.42 17.92
N SER A 246 7.21 1.68 16.82
CA SER A 246 7.83 2.19 15.60
C SER A 246 7.06 3.40 15.06
N LEU A 247 5.74 3.28 14.91
CA LEU A 247 4.89 4.37 14.44
C LEU A 247 4.89 5.59 15.36
N ALA A 248 4.85 5.39 16.68
CA ALA A 248 4.91 6.49 17.63
C ALA A 248 6.23 7.28 17.52
N ALA A 249 7.37 6.57 17.45
CA ALA A 249 8.68 7.20 17.28
C ALA A 249 8.84 7.88 15.90
N CYS A 250 8.26 7.27 14.86
CA CYS A 250 8.23 7.81 13.51
C CYS A 250 7.50 9.17 13.45
N VAL A 251 6.34 9.30 14.11
CA VAL A 251 5.57 10.55 14.17
C VAL A 251 6.40 11.67 14.78
N VAL A 252 6.99 11.46 15.96
CA VAL A 252 7.78 12.49 16.65
C VAL A 252 8.95 12.94 15.77
N THR A 253 9.63 11.99 15.14
CA THR A 253 10.77 12.28 14.27
C THR A 253 10.34 12.99 12.99
N ALA A 254 9.24 12.57 12.36
CA ALA A 254 8.71 13.20 11.16
C ALA A 254 8.31 14.67 11.43
N PHE A 255 7.67 14.97 12.56
CA PHE A 255 7.34 16.35 12.94
C PHE A 255 8.60 17.19 13.19
N ALA A 256 9.55 16.65 13.95
CA ALA A 256 10.81 17.34 14.25
C ALA A 256 11.56 17.69 12.96
N PHE A 257 11.77 16.71 12.08
CA PHE A 257 12.50 16.93 10.84
C PHE A 257 11.70 17.74 9.82
N SER A 258 10.37 17.65 9.80
CA SER A 258 9.53 18.52 8.97
C SER A 258 9.77 20.00 9.32
N SER A 259 9.80 20.33 10.62
CA SER A 259 10.12 21.68 11.09
C SER A 259 11.57 22.07 10.74
N LEU A 260 12.54 21.17 10.93
CA LEU A 260 13.96 21.45 10.67
C LEU A 260 14.26 21.74 9.20
N VAL A 261 13.62 21.03 8.27
CA VAL A 261 13.91 21.18 6.82
C VAL A 261 13.06 22.25 6.14
N GLU A 262 11.99 22.72 6.79
CA GLU A 262 11.12 23.76 6.25
C GLU A 262 11.50 25.16 6.72
N GLN A 263 11.21 26.15 5.87
CA GLN A 263 11.56 27.52 6.18
C GLN A 263 10.77 28.04 7.39
N ARG A 264 11.48 28.69 8.31
CA ARG A 264 10.94 29.28 9.54
C ARG A 264 10.34 28.26 10.52
N GLY A 265 10.77 27.00 10.46
CA GLY A 265 10.32 25.98 11.41
C GLY A 265 8.86 25.54 11.22
N LYS A 266 8.23 25.87 10.09
CA LYS A 266 6.83 25.49 9.81
C LYS A 266 6.70 24.00 9.53
N LEU A 267 5.51 23.46 9.75
CA LEU A 267 5.19 22.08 9.38
C LEU A 267 4.59 22.02 7.97
N ASN A 268 5.01 21.02 7.20
CA ASN A 268 4.45 20.71 5.89
C ASN A 268 3.50 19.51 6.00
N MET A 269 2.23 19.68 5.59
CA MET A 269 1.22 18.63 5.69
C MET A 269 1.53 17.39 4.88
N VAL A 270 2.30 17.49 3.79
CA VAL A 270 2.72 16.32 3.01
C VAL A 270 3.61 15.40 3.85
N HIS A 271 4.55 15.99 4.60
CA HIS A 271 5.38 15.23 5.55
C HIS A 271 4.51 14.58 6.62
N ILE A 272 3.55 15.33 7.18
CA ILE A 272 2.71 14.84 8.28
C ILE A 272 1.77 13.72 7.84
N GLN A 273 1.19 13.82 6.64
CA GLN A 273 0.25 12.83 6.10
C GLN A 273 0.93 11.51 5.71
N ASN A 274 2.20 11.55 5.29
CA ASN A 274 2.85 10.38 4.71
C ASN A 274 4.06 9.88 5.51
N ALA A 275 4.98 10.77 5.89
CA ALA A 275 6.23 10.35 6.55
C ALA A 275 5.98 9.77 7.95
N THR A 276 4.87 10.13 8.60
CA THR A 276 4.45 9.57 9.90
C THR A 276 4.06 8.09 9.83
N LEU A 277 3.82 7.57 8.63
CA LEU A 277 3.44 6.18 8.37
C LEU A 277 4.65 5.29 8.05
N ALA A 278 5.80 5.89 7.72
CA ALA A 278 6.99 5.18 7.27
C ALA A 278 7.52 4.17 8.31
N GLY A 279 7.28 4.41 9.61
CA GLY A 279 7.65 3.47 10.67
C GLY A 279 6.89 2.14 10.61
N GLY A 280 5.62 2.16 10.17
CA GLY A 280 4.81 0.96 9.97
C GLY A 280 5.33 0.12 8.81
N VAL A 281 5.70 0.79 7.70
CA VAL A 281 6.35 0.17 6.54
C VAL A 281 7.71 -0.42 6.93
N ALA A 282 8.56 0.35 7.59
CA ALA A 282 9.96 -0.02 7.83
C ALA A 282 10.13 -1.20 8.81
N VAL A 283 9.22 -1.35 9.77
CA VAL A 283 9.27 -2.44 10.75
C VAL A 283 8.59 -3.72 10.26
N GLY A 284 7.80 -3.65 9.17
CA GLY A 284 6.94 -4.74 8.71
C GLY A 284 7.63 -6.09 8.63
N THR A 285 8.76 -6.20 7.94
CA THR A 285 9.51 -7.46 7.79
C THR A 285 9.87 -8.11 9.13
N CYS A 286 10.28 -7.30 10.12
CA CYS A 286 10.78 -7.78 11.41
C CYS A 286 9.79 -7.57 12.55
N ALA A 287 8.52 -7.27 12.27
CA ALA A 287 7.54 -6.89 13.28
C ALA A 287 7.34 -8.00 14.32
N ASP A 288 7.29 -9.27 13.92
CA ASP A 288 7.11 -10.43 14.81
C ASP A 288 8.41 -10.97 15.44
N MET A 289 9.56 -10.38 15.07
CA MET A 289 10.88 -10.76 15.55
C MET A 289 11.20 -10.12 16.92
N ALA A 290 12.11 -10.74 17.66
CA ALA A 290 12.54 -10.28 18.99
C ALA A 290 13.56 -9.12 18.92
N ILE A 291 13.16 -7.98 18.33
CA ILE A 291 14.02 -6.80 18.14
C ILE A 291 14.08 -5.86 19.35
N HIS A 292 13.39 -6.19 20.45
CA HIS A 292 13.11 -5.34 21.61
C HIS A 292 12.37 -4.01 21.26
N PRO A 293 11.56 -3.44 22.17
CA PRO A 293 10.80 -2.21 21.90
C PRO A 293 11.67 -1.00 21.53
N PHE A 294 12.87 -0.85 22.11
CA PHE A 294 13.75 0.25 21.72
C PHE A 294 14.28 0.10 20.28
N GLY A 295 14.42 -1.14 19.79
CA GLY A 295 14.82 -1.44 18.42
C GLY A 295 13.76 -0.99 17.43
N SER A 296 12.49 -1.29 17.69
CA SER A 296 11.38 -0.83 16.84
C SER A 296 11.23 0.70 16.85
N MET A 297 11.41 1.36 18.00
CA MET A 297 11.45 2.83 18.08
C MET A 297 12.59 3.43 17.25
N THR A 298 13.75 2.78 17.24
CA THR A 298 14.91 3.22 16.46
C THR A 298 14.63 3.11 14.96
N ILE A 299 14.06 1.98 14.50
CA ILE A 299 13.62 1.78 13.11
C ILE A 299 12.62 2.87 12.71
N GLY A 300 11.59 3.09 13.52
CA GLY A 300 10.57 4.10 13.25
C GLY A 300 11.12 5.52 13.18
N SER A 301 12.04 5.88 14.08
CA SER A 301 12.70 7.20 14.07
C SER A 301 13.51 7.41 12.80
N ILE A 302 14.34 6.43 12.43
CA ILE A 302 15.13 6.49 11.19
C ILE A 302 14.22 6.57 9.96
N ALA A 303 13.14 5.78 9.92
CA ALA A 303 12.19 5.81 8.82
C ALA A 303 11.52 7.18 8.66
N GLY A 304 11.08 7.80 9.76
CA GLY A 304 10.47 9.14 9.72
C GLY A 304 11.44 10.22 9.23
N LEU A 305 12.71 10.15 9.67
CA LEU A 305 13.79 11.00 9.16
C LEU A 305 14.00 10.82 7.65
N VAL A 306 14.20 9.57 7.21
CA VAL A 306 14.47 9.23 5.81
C VAL A 306 13.30 9.66 4.92
N ALA A 307 12.06 9.41 5.34
CA ALA A 307 10.87 9.80 4.59
C ALA A 307 10.76 11.32 4.42
N VAL A 308 10.97 12.11 5.49
CA VAL A 308 10.95 13.59 5.38
C VAL A 308 12.06 14.10 4.45
N ILE A 309 13.27 13.57 4.56
CA ILE A 309 14.38 13.92 3.66
C ILE A 309 14.03 13.52 2.21
N GLY A 310 13.41 12.36 2.01
CA GLY A 310 12.95 11.88 0.72
C GLY A 310 11.96 12.85 0.07
N TYR A 311 10.92 13.24 0.79
CA TYR A 311 9.94 14.23 0.32
C TYR A 311 10.58 15.58 -0.02
N LYS A 312 11.50 16.06 0.83
CA LYS A 312 12.10 17.38 0.65
C LYS A 312 13.09 17.44 -0.50
N PHE A 313 13.94 16.42 -0.65
CA PHE A 313 15.13 16.49 -1.51
C PHE A 313 15.11 15.47 -2.66
N LEU A 314 14.53 14.28 -2.49
CA LEU A 314 14.52 13.24 -3.54
C LEU A 314 13.33 13.41 -4.50
N THR A 315 12.15 13.77 -4.02
CA THR A 315 10.96 13.98 -4.88
C THR A 315 11.17 15.11 -5.90
N VAL A 316 11.95 16.13 -5.53
CA VAL A 316 12.36 17.23 -6.42
C VAL A 316 13.27 16.72 -7.54
N CYS A 317 14.09 15.72 -7.24
CA CYS A 317 14.97 15.06 -8.19
C CYS A 317 14.29 13.92 -8.96
N GLY A 318 13.14 13.40 -8.52
CA GLY A 318 12.46 12.24 -9.11
C GLY A 318 11.39 12.58 -10.16
N HIS A 319 11.06 13.86 -10.36
CA HIS A 319 10.15 14.27 -11.42
C HIS A 319 10.65 13.75 -12.76
N ALA A 320 9.76 13.13 -13.54
CA ALA A 320 10.09 12.20 -14.61
C ALA A 320 10.94 12.74 -15.79
N GLY A 321 11.43 13.99 -15.72
CA GLY A 321 12.61 14.41 -16.46
C GLY A 321 13.95 13.84 -15.93
N SER A 322 14.03 13.40 -14.67
CA SER A 322 15.23 12.86 -14.03
C SER A 322 15.28 11.33 -13.95
N CYS A 323 14.15 10.61 -14.06
CA CYS A 323 14.23 9.15 -14.25
C CYS A 323 14.98 8.80 -15.55
N THR A 324 14.90 9.66 -16.57
CA THR A 324 15.78 9.59 -17.76
C THR A 324 17.26 9.78 -17.42
N VAL A 325 17.60 10.57 -16.39
CA VAL A 325 19.00 10.79 -15.96
C VAL A 325 19.53 9.60 -15.16
N PHE A 326 18.68 8.88 -14.43
CA PHE A 326 19.08 7.67 -13.70
C PHE A 326 19.32 6.47 -14.63
N LEU A 327 18.60 6.40 -15.76
CA LEU A 327 18.74 5.31 -16.75
C LEU A 327 19.70 5.63 -17.91
N TYR A 328 19.95 6.91 -18.23
CA TYR A 328 20.94 7.31 -19.23
C TYR A 328 22.14 8.00 -18.57
N ARG A 329 23.15 7.18 -18.27
CA ARG A 329 24.47 7.63 -17.85
C ARG A 329 25.17 8.31 -19.04
N ASN A 330 25.18 9.63 -19.08
CA ASN A 330 26.19 10.39 -19.82
C ASN A 330 26.63 11.65 -19.06
N SER A 331 27.94 11.79 -18.94
CA SER A 331 28.67 12.49 -17.90
C SER A 331 28.95 13.96 -18.23
N SER A 332 27.94 14.83 -18.20
CA SER A 332 28.17 16.27 -18.39
C SER A 332 27.15 17.23 -17.76
N CYS A 333 26.17 16.77 -16.97
CA CYS A 333 25.07 17.63 -16.48
C CYS A 333 25.27 18.25 -15.08
N TRP A 334 26.52 18.39 -14.62
CA TRP A 334 26.83 19.12 -13.37
C TRP A 334 27.08 20.63 -13.57
N ARG A 335 26.93 21.15 -14.80
CA ARG A 335 27.09 22.58 -15.11
C ARG A 335 25.86 23.12 -15.81
N SER A 336 24.86 23.52 -15.05
CA SER A 336 23.93 24.58 -15.47
C SER A 336 23.21 25.13 -14.24
N ASP A 337 23.52 26.38 -13.94
CA ASP A 337 22.93 27.29 -12.95
C ASP A 337 21.47 26.98 -12.57
N TYR A 338 21.25 26.29 -11.45
CA TYR A 338 19.96 26.27 -10.77
C TYR A 338 19.94 27.34 -9.68
N ARG A 339 19.37 28.51 -9.99
CA ARG A 339 18.90 29.42 -8.95
C ARG A 339 17.76 28.73 -8.21
N PHE A 340 18.01 28.35 -6.96
CA PHE A 340 17.03 27.87 -5.99
C PHE A 340 15.83 28.81 -5.93
N ASN A 341 14.68 28.36 -6.43
CA ASN A 341 13.40 29.04 -6.19
C ASN A 341 12.59 28.17 -5.22
N SER A 342 12.61 28.55 -3.94
CA SER A 342 12.02 27.84 -2.80
C SER A 342 10.48 27.79 -2.77
N LYS A 343 9.81 28.10 -3.89
CA LYS A 343 8.35 28.26 -3.96
C LYS A 343 7.59 27.11 -4.61
N VAL A 344 8.25 26.04 -5.04
CA VAL A 344 7.59 24.89 -5.68
C VAL A 344 7.86 23.64 -4.85
N ALA A 345 6.97 23.38 -3.88
CA ALA A 345 6.89 22.06 -3.25
C ALA A 345 6.19 21.13 -4.24
N PHE A 346 6.94 20.18 -4.79
CA PHE A 346 6.40 19.19 -5.71
C PHE A 346 5.78 18.05 -4.89
N LEU A 347 4.46 17.89 -4.99
CA LEU A 347 3.71 16.82 -4.32
C LEU A 347 3.79 15.52 -5.14
N GLY A 348 4.96 14.90 -5.16
CA GLY A 348 5.13 13.51 -5.58
C GLY A 348 5.24 12.60 -4.37
N THR A 349 4.69 11.40 -4.46
CA THR A 349 4.89 10.31 -3.50
C THR A 349 6.38 9.96 -3.41
N ALA A 350 7.06 10.40 -2.35
CA ALA A 350 8.18 9.62 -1.83
C ALA A 350 7.53 8.42 -1.13
N ILE A 351 7.80 7.24 -1.66
CA ILE A 351 7.37 5.97 -1.08
C ILE A 351 7.85 5.86 0.37
#